data_AF-A0A1W6UQH6-F1
#
_entry.id   AF-A0A1W6UQH6-F1
#
_cell.length_a   1.000
_cell.length_b   1.000
_cell.length_c   1.000
_cell.angle_alpha   90.00
_cell.angle_beta   90.00
_cell.angle_gamma   90.00
#
_symmetry.space_group_name_H-M   'P 1'
#
loop_
_entity.id
_entity.type
_entity.pdbx_description
1 polymer ?
#
loop_
_entity_poly.entity_id
_entity_poly.type
_entity_poly.pdbx_seq_one_letter_code
_entity_poly.pdbx_strand_id
1 'polypeptide(L)'
;MQKQEHVVFKRAKVYSHDESSHGGAWKVAFADFMIALMALFLVLWVMQVVDKEERKAIVAHLHSSSVFDKSYGNPFDTSQSISPIDLAQDSSVPSKHNSNHVVSSYFKGDGDGPEIDSLIPGNFDTQEQLAALAKVIEQMTAQINAQGNVNVTVTPQGLRIVLQDDYKQHMFSRGGAELTPFFEDLLLALAPVFHRVNNPLIISGHTDATPFKKRFGRQSNWALSASRADVARNTLVEGGMPDDRVMQVTGMSDRALLNPDEPDSSENRRIELFVLTTPAAKVLETLFGNHQESELQKAKDKAEFNQPVIRQEVINYSGDTATSEVKIQEL
;
A
#
# COMPACT_ATOMS: atom_id res chain seq x y z
N MET A 1 58.89 -39.32 -57.90
CA MET A 1 57.69 -39.24 -57.03
C MET A 1 56.47 -39.49 -57.91
N GLN A 2 55.78 -40.61 -57.69
CA GLN A 2 54.77 -41.17 -58.58
C GLN A 2 53.41 -40.46 -58.45
N LYS A 3 52.75 -40.31 -59.60
CA LYS A 3 51.48 -39.63 -59.85
C LYS A 3 50.33 -40.49 -59.30
N GLN A 4 49.50 -39.92 -58.43
CA GLN A 4 48.33 -40.60 -57.86
C GLN A 4 47.21 -40.70 -58.91
N GLU A 5 46.67 -41.89 -59.12
CA GLU A 5 45.50 -42.13 -59.98
C GLU A 5 44.20 -41.97 -59.19
N HIS A 6 43.25 -41.23 -59.77
CA HIS A 6 41.92 -41.00 -59.21
C HIS A 6 40.98 -42.16 -59.56
N VAL A 7 40.40 -42.79 -58.54
CA VAL A 7 39.32 -43.78 -58.71
C VAL A 7 38.01 -43.16 -58.23
N VAL A 8 37.02 -43.09 -59.11
CA VAL A 8 35.68 -42.56 -58.83
C VAL A 8 34.70 -43.72 -58.68
N PHE A 9 34.10 -43.88 -57.49
CA PHE A 9 33.01 -44.83 -57.25
C PHE A 9 31.66 -44.13 -57.33
N LYS A 10 30.86 -44.49 -58.35
CA LYS A 10 29.49 -43.99 -58.56
C LYS A 10 28.51 -44.93 -57.84
N ARG A 11 27.85 -44.45 -56.77
CA ARG A 11 26.75 -45.19 -56.12
C ARG A 11 25.42 -44.84 -56.78
N ALA A 12 24.76 -45.83 -57.38
CA ALA A 12 23.40 -45.72 -57.86
C ALA A 12 22.41 -45.83 -56.68
N LYS A 13 21.46 -44.90 -56.58
CA LYS A 13 20.34 -44.95 -55.64
C LYS A 13 19.38 -46.06 -56.08
N VAL A 14 19.19 -47.06 -55.22
CA VAL A 14 18.05 -47.96 -55.31
C VAL A 14 16.84 -47.20 -54.76
N TYR A 15 15.90 -46.86 -55.63
CA TYR A 15 14.57 -46.44 -55.21
C TYR A 15 13.83 -47.69 -54.75
N SER A 16 13.72 -47.88 -53.43
CA SER A 16 12.70 -48.76 -52.88
C SER A 16 11.34 -48.12 -53.16
N HIS A 17 10.49 -48.86 -53.85
CA HIS A 17 9.14 -48.49 -54.23
C HIS A 17 8.37 -47.89 -53.03
N ASP A 18 7.94 -46.64 -53.18
CA ASP A 18 6.82 -46.09 -52.43
C ASP A 18 5.61 -46.99 -52.67
N GLU A 19 5.14 -47.69 -51.63
CA GLU A 19 3.72 -47.98 -51.50
C GLU A 19 3.03 -46.72 -51.00
N SER A 20 2.90 -45.77 -51.92
CA SER A 20 2.00 -44.66 -51.80
C SER A 20 0.55 -45.16 -51.93
N SER A 21 -0.02 -45.61 -50.82
CA SER A 21 -1.47 -45.87 -50.74
C SER A 21 -2.20 -44.53 -50.50
N HIS A 22 -2.42 -43.83 -51.61
CA HIS A 22 -3.00 -42.50 -51.77
C HIS A 22 -4.49 -42.35 -51.36
N GLY A 23 -4.90 -42.88 -50.19
CA GLY A 23 -6.27 -42.78 -49.68
C GLY A 23 -6.40 -42.28 -48.24
N GLY A 24 -5.28 -42.10 -47.53
CA GLY A 24 -5.25 -41.68 -46.13
C GLY A 24 -5.01 -40.19 -45.90
N ALA A 25 -4.41 -39.48 -46.86
CA ALA A 25 -4.00 -38.08 -46.66
C ALA A 25 -5.19 -37.14 -46.36
N TRP A 26 -6.33 -37.33 -47.02
CA TRP A 26 -7.54 -36.54 -46.74
C TRP A 26 -8.15 -36.88 -45.36
N LYS A 27 -7.99 -38.12 -44.88
CA LYS A 27 -8.41 -38.53 -43.54
C LYS A 27 -7.53 -37.93 -42.46
N VAL A 28 -6.23 -37.76 -42.75
CA VAL A 28 -5.29 -37.05 -41.87
C VAL A 28 -5.67 -35.58 -41.79
N ALA A 29 -5.96 -34.92 -42.92
CA ALA A 29 -6.43 -33.53 -42.92
C ALA A 29 -7.79 -33.36 -42.21
N PHE A 30 -8.70 -34.32 -42.35
CA PHE A 30 -9.99 -34.32 -41.65
C PHE A 30 -9.84 -34.58 -40.15
N ALA A 31 -8.96 -35.49 -39.74
CA ALA A 31 -8.66 -35.74 -38.33
C ALA A 31 -8.02 -34.52 -37.66
N ASP A 32 -7.09 -33.86 -38.35
CA ASP A 32 -6.46 -32.62 -37.87
C ASP A 32 -7.49 -31.50 -37.71
N PHE A 33 -8.40 -31.34 -38.68
CA PHE A 33 -9.52 -30.39 -38.55
C PHE A 33 -10.45 -30.71 -37.37
N MET A 34 -10.78 -31.99 -37.16
CA MET A 34 -11.61 -32.41 -36.02
C MET A 34 -10.92 -32.18 -34.66
N ILE A 35 -9.60 -32.38 -34.57
CA ILE A 35 -8.82 -32.09 -33.36
C ILE A 35 -8.75 -30.57 -33.12
N ALA A 36 -8.57 -29.76 -34.17
CA ALA A 36 -8.59 -28.31 -34.05
C ALA A 36 -9.95 -27.79 -33.55
N LEU A 37 -11.06 -28.33 -34.06
CA LEU A 37 -12.40 -28.00 -33.58
C LEU A 37 -12.65 -28.48 -32.15
N MET A 38 -12.18 -29.67 -31.79
CA MET A 38 -12.27 -30.19 -30.43
C MET A 38 -11.47 -29.32 -29.44
N ALA A 39 -10.26 -28.92 -29.80
CA ALA A 39 -9.43 -28.03 -28.99
C ALA A 39 -10.08 -26.65 -28.84
N LEU A 40 -10.61 -26.07 -29.93
CA LEU A 40 -11.37 -24.82 -29.89
C LEU A 40 -12.59 -24.94 -28.96
N PHE A 41 -13.33 -26.04 -29.06
CA PHE A 41 -14.50 -26.29 -28.23
C PHE A 41 -14.14 -26.43 -26.75
N LEU A 42 -13.06 -27.15 -26.40
CA LEU A 42 -12.58 -27.24 -25.02
C LEU A 42 -12.18 -25.88 -24.47
N VAL A 43 -11.52 -25.02 -25.27
CA VAL A 43 -11.15 -23.67 -24.85
C VAL A 43 -12.39 -22.81 -24.59
N LEU A 44 -13.38 -22.85 -25.50
CA LEU A 44 -14.64 -22.12 -25.31
C LEU A 44 -15.44 -22.65 -24.12
N TRP A 45 -15.45 -23.97 -23.91
CA TRP A 45 -16.12 -24.61 -22.79
C TRP A 45 -15.50 -24.23 -21.45
N VAL A 46 -14.17 -24.22 -21.34
CA VAL A 46 -13.46 -23.71 -20.15
C VAL A 46 -13.78 -22.23 -19.95
N MET A 47 -13.80 -21.42 -21.00
CA MET A 47 -14.16 -20.00 -20.87
C MET A 47 -15.59 -19.76 -20.35
N GLN A 48 -16.52 -20.69 -20.61
CA GLN A 48 -17.90 -20.61 -20.13
C GLN A 48 -18.06 -21.09 -18.67
N VAL A 49 -17.22 -22.02 -18.21
CA VAL A 49 -17.22 -22.52 -16.82
C VAL A 49 -16.46 -21.59 -15.87
N VAL A 50 -15.60 -20.71 -16.38
CA VAL A 50 -14.87 -19.73 -15.59
C VAL A 50 -15.78 -18.57 -15.17
N ASP A 51 -15.91 -18.37 -13.86
CA ASP A 51 -16.71 -17.30 -13.27
C ASP A 51 -16.12 -15.91 -13.58
N LYS A 52 -16.95 -14.87 -13.56
CA LYS A 52 -16.53 -13.51 -13.97
C LYS A 52 -15.38 -12.94 -13.14
N GLU A 53 -15.18 -13.43 -11.91
CA GLU A 53 -14.11 -13.02 -11.02
C GLU A 53 -12.77 -13.67 -11.35
N GLU A 54 -12.73 -14.98 -11.62
CA GLU A 54 -11.50 -15.70 -11.99
C GLU A 54 -10.92 -15.19 -13.33
N ARG A 55 -11.78 -14.79 -14.27
CA ARG A 55 -11.34 -14.19 -15.54
C ARG A 55 -10.56 -12.89 -15.35
N LYS A 56 -10.94 -12.06 -14.37
CA LYS A 56 -10.20 -10.82 -14.05
C LYS A 56 -8.82 -11.12 -13.47
N ALA A 57 -8.70 -12.15 -12.63
CA ALA A 57 -7.42 -12.57 -12.06
C ALA A 57 -6.45 -13.11 -13.13
N ILE A 58 -6.93 -13.91 -14.08
CA ILE A 58 -6.11 -14.42 -15.18
C ILE A 58 -5.69 -13.30 -16.15
N VAL A 59 -6.61 -12.39 -16.48
CA VAL A 59 -6.33 -11.23 -17.33
C VAL A 59 -5.32 -10.30 -16.66
N ALA A 60 -5.42 -10.08 -15.34
CA ALA A 60 -4.41 -9.34 -14.57
C ALA A 60 -3.04 -10.02 -14.65
N HIS A 61 -2.98 -11.36 -14.54
CA HIS A 61 -1.74 -12.12 -14.61
C HIS A 61 -1.07 -12.08 -16.01
N LEU A 62 -1.87 -12.11 -17.08
CA LEU A 62 -1.38 -12.05 -18.46
C LEU A 62 -0.95 -10.64 -18.88
N HIS A 63 -1.55 -9.60 -18.32
CA HIS A 63 -1.13 -8.22 -18.55
C HIS A 63 0.02 -7.78 -17.64
N SER A 64 0.34 -8.51 -16.56
CA SER A 64 1.47 -8.22 -15.68
C SER A 64 2.78 -8.90 -16.11
N SER A 65 2.75 -9.87 -17.03
CA SER A 65 3.97 -10.54 -17.49
C SER A 65 4.69 -9.71 -18.56
N SER A 66 5.23 -8.55 -18.17
CA SER A 66 6.33 -7.93 -18.89
C SER A 66 7.58 -8.75 -18.62
N VAL A 67 8.28 -9.17 -19.67
CA VAL A 67 9.52 -9.98 -19.60
C VAL A 67 10.67 -9.23 -18.87
N PHE A 68 10.45 -7.96 -18.52
CA PHE A 68 11.38 -7.11 -17.77
C PHE A 68 10.93 -6.80 -16.33
N ASP A 69 9.74 -7.26 -15.92
CA ASP A 69 9.27 -7.07 -14.55
C ASP A 69 9.76 -8.23 -13.68
N LYS A 70 10.43 -7.92 -12.56
CA LYS A 70 11.03 -8.89 -11.64
C LYS A 70 9.96 -9.57 -10.79
N SER A 71 8.96 -10.16 -11.42
CA SER A 71 7.88 -10.85 -10.73
C SER A 71 7.73 -12.26 -11.30
N TYR A 72 8.04 -13.23 -10.46
CA TYR A 72 7.77 -14.66 -10.57
C TYR A 72 7.90 -15.29 -11.97
N GLY A 73 9.06 -15.91 -12.23
CA GLY A 73 9.27 -16.75 -13.41
C GLY A 73 10.62 -16.60 -14.11
N ASN A 74 11.53 -15.79 -13.59
CA ASN A 74 12.85 -15.62 -14.20
C ASN A 74 13.74 -16.85 -13.95
N PRO A 75 14.19 -17.60 -14.98
CA PRO A 75 15.02 -18.79 -14.82
C PRO A 75 16.46 -18.50 -14.33
N PHE A 76 16.80 -17.23 -14.08
CA PHE A 76 18.08 -16.78 -13.52
C PHE A 76 17.99 -16.29 -12.07
N ASP A 77 16.82 -16.34 -11.43
CA ASP A 77 16.65 -15.97 -10.02
C ASP A 77 16.88 -17.20 -9.12
N THR A 78 18.05 -17.24 -8.47
CA THR A 78 18.47 -18.32 -7.57
C THR A 78 17.88 -18.22 -6.16
N SER A 79 17.08 -17.19 -5.85
CA SER A 79 16.47 -16.99 -4.52
C SER A 79 15.41 -18.03 -4.15
N GLN A 80 14.91 -18.80 -5.12
CA GLN A 80 13.90 -19.85 -4.94
C GLN A 80 14.45 -21.26 -5.25
N SER A 81 15.77 -21.43 -5.41
CA SER A 81 16.33 -22.76 -5.68
C SER A 81 16.33 -23.64 -4.42
N ILE A 82 15.71 -24.83 -4.51
CA ILE A 82 15.56 -25.82 -3.42
C ILE A 82 16.87 -26.64 -3.23
N SER A 83 18.03 -26.02 -3.44
CA SER A 83 19.34 -26.68 -3.34
C SER A 83 20.08 -26.20 -2.09
N PRO A 84 20.31 -27.05 -1.08
CA PRO A 84 21.00 -26.67 0.14
C PRO A 84 22.51 -26.80 -0.08
N ILE A 85 23.11 -25.85 -0.79
CA ILE A 85 24.55 -25.59 -0.69
C ILE A 85 24.68 -24.15 -0.21
N ASP A 86 24.68 -24.06 1.12
CA ASP A 86 24.98 -22.86 1.89
C ASP A 86 26.50 -22.63 1.82
N LEU A 87 26.91 -21.62 1.06
CA LEU A 87 28.30 -21.19 0.96
C LEU A 87 28.43 -19.73 1.37
N ALA A 88 27.99 -19.41 2.59
CA ALA A 88 28.41 -18.20 3.28
C ALA A 88 28.41 -18.43 4.80
N GLN A 89 29.49 -19.05 5.29
CA GLN A 89 29.98 -18.82 6.65
C GLN A 89 30.14 -17.31 6.86
N ASP A 90 29.46 -16.72 7.85
CA ASP A 90 30.14 -16.48 9.11
C ASP A 90 29.21 -16.09 10.29
N SER A 91 29.57 -16.66 11.45
CA SER A 91 29.43 -16.11 12.80
C SER A 91 28.06 -16.14 13.53
N SER A 92 27.89 -17.25 14.24
CA SER A 92 26.98 -17.51 15.35
C SER A 92 27.24 -16.68 16.62
N VAL A 93 26.17 -16.14 17.22
CA VAL A 93 26.05 -15.93 18.68
C VAL A 93 24.63 -16.31 19.12
N PRO A 94 24.44 -17.31 20.00
CA PRO A 94 23.14 -17.59 20.59
C PRO A 94 23.03 -16.86 21.94
N SER A 95 22.01 -16.01 22.11
CA SER A 95 21.64 -15.55 23.45
C SER A 95 20.13 -15.62 23.68
N LYS A 96 19.82 -16.07 24.89
CA LYS A 96 18.53 -16.45 25.46
C LYS A 96 17.50 -15.32 25.42
N HIS A 97 16.27 -15.74 25.10
CA HIS A 97 14.99 -15.31 25.66
C HIS A 97 15.02 -14.03 26.52
N ASN A 98 14.66 -12.89 25.92
CA ASN A 98 14.04 -11.80 26.66
C ASN A 98 13.03 -11.09 25.74
N SER A 99 11.81 -10.96 26.23
CA SER A 99 10.72 -10.18 25.66
C SER A 99 11.13 -8.71 25.59
N ASN A 100 11.52 -8.27 24.39
CA ASN A 100 11.59 -6.88 23.93
C ASN A 100 12.02 -6.93 22.45
N HIS A 101 11.11 -7.38 21.58
CA HIS A 101 11.30 -7.27 20.14
C HIS A 101 10.91 -5.84 19.75
N VAL A 102 11.76 -4.87 20.10
CA VAL A 102 11.68 -3.53 19.50
C VAL A 102 11.92 -3.71 18.01
N VAL A 103 10.90 -3.42 17.22
CA VAL A 103 10.87 -3.34 15.77
C VAL A 103 11.74 -2.15 15.31
N SER A 104 13.04 -2.21 15.61
CA SER A 104 14.01 -1.14 15.33
C SER A 104 14.96 -1.49 14.17
N SER A 105 14.70 -2.57 13.43
CA SER A 105 15.51 -2.97 12.28
C SER A 105 14.94 -2.56 10.92
N TYR A 106 13.85 -1.80 10.86
CA TYR A 106 13.23 -1.39 9.58
C TYR A 106 13.77 -0.08 8.98
N PHE A 107 14.70 0.61 9.66
CA PHE A 107 15.07 1.98 9.29
C PHE A 107 16.58 2.26 9.36
N LYS A 108 17.41 1.37 8.81
CA LYS A 108 18.78 1.76 8.44
C LYS A 108 18.71 2.34 7.04
N GLY A 109 19.01 3.63 6.91
CA GLY A 109 18.97 4.38 5.65
C GLY A 109 20.19 4.11 4.78
N ASP A 110 20.34 2.88 4.32
CA ASP A 110 21.29 2.47 3.29
C ASP A 110 20.65 2.43 1.88
N GLY A 111 19.38 2.84 1.76
CA GLY A 111 18.66 2.93 0.48
C GLY A 111 18.14 1.58 -0.04
N ASP A 112 18.21 0.52 0.78
CA ASP A 112 17.74 -0.84 0.47
C ASP A 112 16.58 -1.27 1.40
N GLY A 113 15.86 -0.29 1.96
CA GLY A 113 14.70 -0.50 2.82
C GLY A 113 13.38 -0.62 2.03
N PRO A 114 12.30 -1.14 2.66
CA PRO A 114 10.98 -1.21 2.03
C PRO A 114 10.53 0.17 1.51
N GLU A 115 9.70 0.20 0.46
CA GLU A 115 9.29 1.36 -0.37
C GLU A 115 8.74 2.60 0.38
N ILE A 116 8.60 2.54 1.70
CA ILE A 116 8.26 3.65 2.59
C ILE A 116 9.28 4.81 2.53
N ASP A 117 10.47 4.59 1.97
CA ASP A 117 11.49 5.63 1.82
C ASP A 117 11.24 6.64 0.68
N SER A 118 10.21 6.41 -0.14
CA SER A 118 9.80 7.29 -1.24
C SER A 118 9.01 8.53 -0.79
N LEU A 119 8.48 8.54 0.45
CA LEU A 119 7.75 9.68 0.99
C LEU A 119 8.71 10.76 1.49
N ILE A 120 8.67 11.91 0.82
CA ILE A 120 9.32 13.14 1.28
C ILE A 120 8.53 13.65 2.50
N PRO A 121 9.16 13.84 3.67
CA PRO A 121 8.49 14.38 4.84
C PRO A 121 7.94 15.79 4.58
N GLY A 122 6.72 16.06 4.98
CA GLY A 122 6.09 17.36 4.72
C GLY A 122 4.57 17.37 4.83
N ASN A 123 3.97 18.45 4.32
CA ASN A 123 2.53 18.58 4.17
C ASN A 123 2.08 17.99 2.82
N PHE A 124 1.01 17.22 2.86
CA PHE A 124 0.35 16.56 1.75
C PHE A 124 -0.99 17.26 1.51
N ASP A 125 -0.98 18.28 0.64
CA ASP A 125 -2.14 19.13 0.38
C ASP A 125 -2.72 18.96 -1.02
N THR A 126 -1.92 18.43 -1.95
CA THR A 126 -2.37 18.20 -3.32
C THR A 126 -2.93 16.79 -3.51
N GLN A 127 -3.80 16.62 -4.50
CA GLN A 127 -4.40 15.33 -4.83
C GLN A 127 -3.35 14.27 -5.19
N GLU A 128 -2.28 14.67 -5.87
CA GLU A 128 -1.18 13.80 -6.29
C GLU A 128 -0.36 13.33 -5.08
N GLN A 129 -0.09 14.23 -4.14
CA GLN A 129 0.60 13.91 -2.89
C GLN A 129 -0.24 12.95 -2.05
N LEU A 130 -1.53 13.22 -1.89
CA LEU A 130 -2.45 12.34 -1.17
C LEU A 130 -2.61 10.98 -1.84
N ALA A 131 -2.61 10.92 -3.18
CA ALA A 131 -2.63 9.67 -3.93
C ALA A 131 -1.33 8.86 -3.76
N ALA A 132 -0.17 9.52 -3.72
CA ALA A 132 1.09 8.86 -3.42
C ALA A 132 1.11 8.29 -1.99
N LEU A 133 0.64 9.06 -1.01
CA LEU A 133 0.47 8.60 0.37
C LEU A 133 -0.50 7.42 0.46
N ALA A 134 -1.63 7.48 -0.24
CA ALA A 134 -2.60 6.40 -0.32
C ALA A 134 -1.95 5.10 -0.82
N LYS A 135 -1.17 5.19 -1.91
CA LYS A 135 -0.47 4.05 -2.50
C LYS A 135 0.53 3.43 -1.53
N VAL A 136 1.30 4.24 -0.80
CA VAL A 136 2.26 3.73 0.19
C VAL A 136 1.54 2.99 1.31
N ILE A 137 0.41 3.53 1.80
CA ILE A 137 -0.41 2.87 2.81
C ILE A 137 -0.98 1.56 2.27
N GLU A 138 -1.51 1.54 1.04
CA GLU A 138 -2.03 0.33 0.40
C GLU A 138 -0.96 -0.77 0.19
N GLN A 139 0.26 -0.39 -0.19
CA GLN A 139 1.37 -1.34 -0.34
C GLN A 139 1.77 -1.94 0.99
N MET A 140 1.83 -1.13 2.04
CA MET A 140 2.17 -1.60 3.38
C MET A 140 1.06 -2.49 3.98
N THR A 141 -0.20 -2.11 3.83
CA THR A 141 -1.32 -2.96 4.27
C THR A 141 -1.36 -4.26 3.50
N ALA A 142 -0.91 -4.27 2.24
CA ALA A 142 -0.78 -5.47 1.45
C ALA A 142 0.29 -6.43 1.96
N GLN A 143 1.42 -5.92 2.45
CA GLN A 143 2.48 -6.73 3.06
C GLN A 143 2.03 -7.43 4.36
N ILE A 144 1.10 -6.82 5.09
CA ILE A 144 0.58 -7.31 6.38
C ILE A 144 -0.68 -8.18 6.18
N ASN A 145 -1.10 -8.43 4.93
CA ASN A 145 -2.35 -9.12 4.59
C ASN A 145 -3.62 -8.44 5.18
N ALA A 146 -3.60 -7.11 5.27
CA ALA A 146 -4.66 -6.30 5.86
C ALA A 146 -5.60 -5.65 4.82
N GLN A 147 -5.50 -6.01 3.53
CA GLN A 147 -6.24 -5.36 2.44
C GLN A 147 -7.78 -5.48 2.59
N GLY A 148 -8.26 -6.55 3.24
CA GLY A 148 -9.70 -6.73 3.51
C GLY A 148 -10.22 -5.87 4.68
N ASN A 149 -9.32 -5.34 5.49
CA ASN A 149 -9.63 -4.59 6.71
C ASN A 149 -9.33 -3.11 6.60
N VAL A 150 -8.56 -2.68 5.59
CA VAL A 150 -8.16 -1.29 5.41
C VAL A 150 -8.64 -0.79 4.05
N ASN A 151 -9.44 0.28 4.07
CA ASN A 151 -9.87 0.99 2.87
C ASN A 151 -9.31 2.41 2.89
N VAL A 152 -8.66 2.81 1.79
CA VAL A 152 -8.07 4.14 1.63
C VAL A 152 -8.81 4.88 0.54
N THR A 153 -9.29 6.09 0.84
CA THR A 153 -10.03 6.94 -0.10
C THR A 153 -9.47 8.35 -0.07
N VAL A 154 -9.06 8.86 -1.23
CA VAL A 154 -8.64 10.25 -1.37
C VAL A 154 -9.86 11.14 -1.55
N THR A 155 -9.94 12.21 -0.77
CA THR A 155 -11.03 13.20 -0.81
C THR A 155 -10.47 14.61 -1.00
N PRO A 156 -11.27 15.60 -1.45
CA PRO A 156 -10.81 16.98 -1.57
C PRO A 156 -10.30 17.61 -0.26
N GLN A 157 -10.79 17.12 0.88
CA GLN A 157 -10.43 17.62 2.20
C GLN A 157 -9.22 16.87 2.81
N GLY A 158 -8.77 15.77 2.19
CA GLY A 158 -7.71 14.94 2.76
C GLY A 158 -7.76 13.46 2.39
N LEU A 159 -7.00 12.64 3.11
CA LEU A 159 -6.96 11.19 2.95
C LEU A 159 -7.76 10.49 4.05
N ARG A 160 -8.77 9.71 3.67
CA ARG A 160 -9.56 8.89 4.59
C ARG A 160 -9.08 7.45 4.57
N ILE A 161 -8.66 6.97 5.73
CA ILE A 161 -8.23 5.58 5.95
C ILE A 161 -9.22 4.97 6.92
N VAL A 162 -9.93 3.95 6.49
CA VAL A 162 -10.95 3.23 7.27
C VAL A 162 -10.40 1.87 7.62
N LEU A 163 -10.25 1.60 8.91
CA LEU A 163 -9.94 0.29 9.44
C LEU A 163 -11.26 -0.32 9.93
N GLN A 164 -11.63 -1.49 9.43
CA GLN A 164 -12.91 -2.13 9.73
C GLN A 164 -12.74 -3.57 10.23
N ASP A 165 -13.66 -3.97 11.12
CA ASP A 165 -13.79 -5.36 11.53
C ASP A 165 -14.26 -6.24 10.36
N ASP A 166 -13.71 -7.46 10.27
CA ASP A 166 -14.27 -8.55 9.47
C ASP A 166 -14.68 -9.72 10.39
N TYR A 167 -15.44 -10.67 9.85
CA TYR A 167 -15.81 -11.92 10.49
C TYR A 167 -14.60 -12.77 10.88
N LYS A 168 -13.50 -12.68 10.13
CA LYS A 168 -12.26 -13.43 10.41
C LYS A 168 -11.32 -12.70 11.37
N GLN A 169 -11.32 -11.38 11.34
CA GLN A 169 -10.42 -10.54 12.12
C GLN A 169 -11.16 -9.37 12.74
N HIS A 170 -11.25 -9.41 14.07
CA HIS A 170 -11.85 -8.33 14.86
C HIS A 170 -10.77 -7.34 15.29
N MET A 171 -11.05 -6.04 15.25
CA MET A 171 -10.16 -4.99 15.73
C MET A 171 -10.13 -4.92 17.24
N PHE A 172 -11.28 -5.12 17.89
CA PHE A 172 -11.40 -5.01 19.33
C PHE A 172 -11.96 -6.27 19.97
N SER A 173 -11.59 -6.50 21.22
CA SER A 173 -12.24 -7.51 22.06
C SER A 173 -13.75 -7.23 22.21
N ARG A 174 -14.56 -8.27 22.34
CA ARG A 174 -16.03 -8.15 22.38
C ARG A 174 -16.48 -7.24 23.53
N GLY A 175 -17.20 -6.17 23.19
CA GLY A 175 -17.71 -5.19 24.16
C GLY A 175 -16.61 -4.38 24.86
N GLY A 176 -15.38 -4.44 24.37
CA GLY A 176 -14.21 -3.72 24.88
C GLY A 176 -13.61 -2.78 23.84
N ALA A 177 -12.61 -2.02 24.31
CA ALA A 177 -11.78 -1.14 23.51
C ALA A 177 -10.33 -1.63 23.40
N GLU A 178 -10.02 -2.82 23.91
CA GLU A 178 -8.70 -3.43 23.77
C GLU A 178 -8.52 -3.92 22.34
N LEU A 179 -7.42 -3.52 21.70
CA LEU A 179 -7.05 -3.97 20.36
C LEU A 179 -6.69 -5.45 20.35
N THR A 180 -6.92 -6.10 19.22
CA THR A 180 -6.34 -7.42 18.96
C THR A 180 -4.90 -7.27 18.47
N PRO A 181 -4.03 -8.29 18.69
CA PRO A 181 -2.62 -8.20 18.29
C PRO A 181 -2.41 -7.81 16.83
N PHE A 182 -3.24 -8.34 15.92
CA PHE A 182 -3.15 -8.01 14.49
C PHE A 182 -3.36 -6.51 14.21
N PHE A 183 -4.37 -5.90 14.84
CA PHE A 183 -4.65 -4.47 14.61
C PHE A 183 -3.71 -3.55 15.39
N GLU A 184 -3.19 -4.03 16.53
CA GLU A 184 -2.08 -3.37 17.23
C GLU A 184 -0.85 -3.30 16.32
N ASP A 185 -0.40 -4.43 15.77
CA ASP A 185 0.72 -4.50 14.83
C ASP A 185 0.48 -3.62 13.58
N LEU A 186 -0.74 -3.60 13.05
CA LEU A 186 -1.12 -2.76 11.92
C LEU A 186 -0.99 -1.26 12.22
N LEU A 187 -1.48 -0.81 13.38
CA LEU A 187 -1.38 0.60 13.79
C LEU A 187 0.07 0.98 14.08
N LEU A 188 0.83 0.11 14.73
CA LEU A 188 2.27 0.31 14.96
C LEU A 188 3.04 0.40 13.64
N ALA A 189 2.67 -0.39 12.62
CA ALA A 189 3.28 -0.30 11.29
C ALA A 189 2.89 0.99 10.54
N LEU A 190 1.68 1.53 10.77
CA LEU A 190 1.23 2.79 10.18
C LEU A 190 1.90 4.02 10.81
N ALA A 191 2.28 3.95 12.08
CA ALA A 191 2.80 5.08 12.83
C ALA A 191 4.04 5.78 12.19
N PRO A 192 5.06 5.07 11.67
CA PRO A 192 6.18 5.68 10.96
C PRO A 192 5.78 6.45 9.69
N VAL A 193 4.69 6.04 9.01
CA VAL A 193 4.17 6.79 7.85
C VAL A 193 3.65 8.14 8.31
N PHE A 194 2.86 8.15 9.40
CA PHE A 194 2.34 9.40 9.98
C PHE A 194 3.43 10.26 10.64
N HIS A 195 4.60 9.71 10.97
CA HIS A 195 5.74 10.50 11.41
C HIS A 195 6.27 11.43 10.29
N ARG A 196 6.22 10.99 9.03
CA ARG A 196 6.66 11.78 7.86
C ARG A 196 5.60 12.76 7.36
N VAL A 197 4.34 12.55 7.74
CA VAL A 197 3.20 13.37 7.33
C VAL A 197 2.94 14.45 8.38
N ASN A 198 3.11 15.71 8.01
CA ASN A 198 2.93 16.83 8.95
C ASN A 198 1.46 17.27 9.10
N ASN A 199 0.59 16.79 8.22
CA ASN A 199 -0.82 17.11 8.21
C ASN A 199 -1.53 16.73 9.52
N PRO A 200 -2.50 17.54 9.97
CA PRO A 200 -3.33 17.20 11.11
C PRO A 200 -4.20 15.96 10.85
N LEU A 201 -4.41 15.16 11.90
CA LEU A 201 -5.14 13.90 11.86
C LEU A 201 -6.38 13.97 12.74
N ILE A 202 -7.53 13.53 12.20
CA ILE A 202 -8.72 13.22 12.99
C ILE A 202 -8.82 11.71 13.14
N ILE A 203 -9.07 11.26 14.36
CA ILE A 203 -9.31 9.84 14.68
C ILE A 203 -10.75 9.70 15.16
N SER A 204 -11.57 8.96 14.42
CA SER A 204 -12.98 8.74 14.74
C SER A 204 -13.28 7.26 14.95
N GLY A 205 -13.94 6.94 16.05
CA GLY A 205 -14.42 5.58 16.32
C GLY A 205 -15.90 5.43 16.03
N HIS A 206 -16.27 4.28 15.47
CA HIS A 206 -17.65 3.92 15.16
C HIS A 206 -17.98 2.53 15.74
N THR A 207 -19.23 2.33 16.11
CA THR A 207 -19.76 1.05 16.61
C THR A 207 -20.98 0.64 15.82
N ASP A 208 -21.32 -0.64 15.85
CA ASP A 208 -22.59 -1.14 15.35
C ASP A 208 -23.78 -0.66 16.20
N ALA A 209 -24.99 -0.93 15.73
CA ALA A 209 -26.23 -0.62 16.43
C ALA A 209 -26.57 -1.60 17.56
N THR A 210 -25.72 -2.61 17.81
CA THR A 210 -26.04 -3.63 18.81
C THR A 210 -26.11 -2.99 20.19
N PRO A 211 -27.25 -3.12 20.92
CA PRO A 211 -27.37 -2.50 22.23
C PRO A 211 -26.42 -3.09 23.26
N PHE A 212 -25.72 -2.22 23.99
CA PHE A 212 -24.84 -2.65 25.06
C PHE A 212 -25.64 -3.26 26.23
N LYS A 213 -25.49 -4.57 26.48
CA LYS A 213 -26.36 -5.33 27.40
C LYS A 213 -26.07 -5.17 28.91
N LYS A 214 -25.28 -4.18 29.35
CA LYS A 214 -25.02 -3.98 30.79
C LYS A 214 -26.08 -3.05 31.41
N ARG A 215 -27.03 -3.62 32.16
CA ARG A 215 -28.12 -2.93 32.88
C ARG A 215 -27.68 -1.82 33.86
N PHE A 216 -26.41 -1.75 34.26
CA PHE A 216 -25.94 -0.87 35.34
C PHE A 216 -24.56 -0.21 35.06
N GLY A 217 -24.19 0.02 33.80
CA GLY A 217 -22.90 0.63 33.44
C GLY A 217 -23.03 1.97 32.69
N ARG A 218 -22.09 2.89 32.91
CA ARG A 218 -21.90 4.14 32.11
C ARG A 218 -21.40 3.88 30.67
N GLN A 219 -21.15 2.61 30.30
CA GLN A 219 -20.69 2.25 28.97
C GLN A 219 -21.86 2.17 28.01
N SER A 220 -21.92 3.16 27.11
CA SER A 220 -22.77 3.21 25.93
C SER A 220 -21.91 3.08 24.66
N ASN A 221 -22.55 2.92 23.51
CA ASN A 221 -21.86 2.93 22.22
C ASN A 221 -21.10 4.25 21.97
N TRP A 222 -21.55 5.37 22.56
CA TRP A 222 -20.79 6.62 22.62
C TRP A 222 -19.48 6.50 23.39
N ALA A 223 -19.53 6.00 24.62
CA ALA A 223 -18.32 5.82 25.43
C ALA A 223 -17.36 4.80 24.79
N LEU A 224 -17.91 3.74 24.19
CA LEU A 224 -17.14 2.69 23.53
C LEU A 224 -16.43 3.21 22.28
N SER A 225 -17.14 3.91 21.39
CA SER A 225 -16.56 4.48 20.17
C SER A 225 -15.47 5.50 20.48
N ALA A 226 -15.68 6.40 21.45
CA ALA A 226 -14.66 7.36 21.86
C ALA A 226 -13.42 6.67 22.47
N SER A 227 -13.63 5.66 23.33
CA SER A 227 -12.54 4.90 23.93
C SER A 227 -11.72 4.14 22.89
N ARG A 228 -12.36 3.57 21.86
CA ARG A 228 -11.67 2.87 20.76
C ARG A 228 -10.84 3.80 19.90
N ALA A 229 -11.36 5.00 19.63
CA ALA A 229 -10.62 6.03 18.92
C ALA A 229 -9.36 6.47 19.70
N ASP A 230 -9.49 6.64 21.02
CA ASP A 230 -8.34 6.99 21.87
C ASP A 230 -7.31 5.87 22.01
N VAL A 231 -7.75 4.60 22.07
CA VAL A 231 -6.82 3.46 22.04
C VAL A 231 -6.04 3.44 20.73
N ALA A 232 -6.72 3.63 19.59
CA ALA A 232 -6.03 3.72 18.30
C ALA A 232 -5.03 4.89 18.24
N ARG A 233 -5.39 6.05 18.82
CA ARG A 233 -4.48 7.20 18.98
C ARG A 233 -3.23 6.79 19.78
N ASN A 234 -3.41 6.22 20.96
CA ASN A 234 -2.30 5.86 21.85
C ASN A 234 -1.36 4.87 21.15
N THR A 235 -1.89 3.84 20.47
CA THR A 235 -1.07 2.87 19.73
C THR A 235 -0.29 3.52 18.59
N LEU A 236 -0.88 4.47 17.86
CA LEU A 236 -0.17 5.21 16.82
C LEU A 236 0.98 6.06 17.40
N VAL A 237 0.75 6.71 18.54
CA VAL A 237 1.78 7.52 19.23
C VAL A 237 2.90 6.63 19.77
N GLU A 238 2.57 5.48 20.36
CA GLU A 238 3.54 4.48 20.80
C GLU A 238 4.38 3.91 19.65
N GLY A 239 3.80 3.81 18.45
CA GLY A 239 4.51 3.44 17.23
C GLY A 239 5.39 4.53 16.61
N GLY A 240 5.41 5.74 17.18
CA GLY A 240 6.28 6.84 16.75
C GLY A 240 5.60 7.98 15.98
N MET A 241 4.28 7.98 15.88
CA MET A 241 3.54 9.17 15.42
C MET A 241 3.69 10.29 16.47
N PRO A 242 4.06 11.52 16.07
CA PRO A 242 4.02 12.66 16.98
C PRO A 242 2.59 12.95 17.47
N ASP A 243 2.41 13.10 18.78
CA ASP A 243 1.08 13.30 19.39
C ASP A 243 0.39 14.61 18.95
N ASP A 244 1.17 15.63 18.64
CA ASP A 244 0.71 16.92 18.13
C ASP A 244 0.07 16.84 16.73
N ARG A 245 0.23 15.71 16.01
CA ARG A 245 -0.49 15.45 14.77
C ARG A 245 -1.98 15.23 15.00
N VAL A 246 -2.38 14.81 16.19
CA VAL A 246 -3.77 14.46 16.47
C VAL A 246 -4.55 15.74 16.78
N MET A 247 -5.33 16.19 15.81
CA MET A 247 -6.18 17.37 15.95
C MET A 247 -7.43 17.08 16.78
N GLN A 248 -8.04 15.92 16.57
CA GLN A 248 -9.32 15.58 17.20
C GLN A 248 -9.50 14.07 17.33
N VAL A 249 -9.98 13.63 18.49
CA VAL A 249 -10.46 12.26 18.72
C VAL A 249 -11.96 12.30 18.96
N THR A 250 -12.74 11.52 18.20
CA THR A 250 -14.21 11.57 18.22
C THR A 250 -14.81 10.18 18.36
N GLY A 251 -15.84 10.04 19.19
CA GLY A 251 -16.71 8.86 19.21
C GLY A 251 -18.02 9.15 18.48
N MET A 252 -18.35 8.34 17.47
CA MET A 252 -19.54 8.53 16.63
C MET A 252 -20.69 7.58 16.96
N SER A 253 -20.49 6.64 17.90
CA SER A 253 -21.46 5.58 18.21
C SER A 253 -21.90 4.86 16.92
N ASP A 254 -23.20 4.61 16.80
CA ASP A 254 -23.98 4.03 15.71
C ASP A 254 -24.61 5.11 14.80
N ARG A 255 -24.17 6.38 14.86
CA ARG A 255 -24.80 7.48 14.11
C ARG A 255 -24.41 7.53 12.63
N ALA A 256 -23.30 6.92 12.27
CA ALA A 256 -22.78 6.89 10.91
C ALA A 256 -22.44 5.45 10.52
N LEU A 257 -23.47 4.62 10.32
CA LEU A 257 -23.30 3.23 9.88
C LEU A 257 -22.72 3.20 8.47
N LEU A 258 -21.76 2.31 8.23
CA LEU A 258 -21.19 2.07 6.91
C LEU A 258 -22.17 1.29 6.03
N ASN A 259 -22.84 0.30 6.63
CA ASN A 259 -23.93 -0.46 6.06
C ASN A 259 -25.22 -0.17 6.85
N PRO A 260 -26.06 0.79 6.38
CA PRO A 260 -27.32 1.11 7.03
C PRO A 260 -28.38 0.00 6.91
N ASP A 261 -28.26 -0.87 5.90
CA ASP A 261 -29.21 -1.96 5.65
C ASP A 261 -29.04 -3.09 6.69
N GLU A 262 -27.82 -3.27 7.19
CA GLU A 262 -27.49 -4.19 8.28
C GLU A 262 -26.83 -3.46 9.47
N PRO A 263 -27.60 -2.77 10.33
CA PRO A 263 -27.06 -1.94 11.42
C PRO A 263 -26.18 -2.67 12.44
N ASP A 264 -26.44 -3.97 12.64
CA ASP A 264 -25.69 -4.82 13.58
C ASP A 264 -24.46 -5.49 12.95
N SER A 265 -24.18 -5.22 11.66
CA SER A 265 -23.04 -5.80 10.95
C SER A 265 -21.69 -5.40 11.57
N SER A 266 -20.72 -6.32 11.49
CA SER A 266 -19.34 -6.06 11.93
C SER A 266 -18.67 -4.92 11.20
N GLU A 267 -19.01 -4.69 9.94
CA GLU A 267 -18.46 -3.61 9.12
C GLU A 267 -18.73 -2.21 9.70
N ASN A 268 -19.78 -2.08 10.53
CA ASN A 268 -20.10 -0.84 11.22
C ASN A 268 -19.15 -0.54 12.39
N ARG A 269 -18.40 -1.54 12.88
CA ARG A 269 -17.34 -1.37 13.88
C ARG A 269 -16.03 -1.05 13.17
N ARG A 270 -15.66 0.23 13.20
CA ARG A 270 -14.51 0.74 12.46
C ARG A 270 -13.85 1.92 13.15
N ILE A 271 -12.58 2.13 12.83
CA ILE A 271 -11.83 3.34 13.15
C ILE A 271 -11.53 4.06 11.84
N GLU A 272 -11.76 5.36 11.82
CA GLU A 272 -11.45 6.22 10.68
C GLU A 272 -10.33 7.17 11.07
N LEU A 273 -9.25 7.11 10.31
CA LEU A 273 -8.12 8.04 10.38
C LEU A 273 -8.25 8.99 9.19
N PHE A 274 -8.39 10.28 9.46
CA PHE A 274 -8.58 11.30 8.41
C PHE A 274 -7.46 12.31 8.45
N VAL A 275 -6.53 12.20 7.49
CA VAL A 275 -5.41 13.11 7.30
C VAL A 275 -5.93 14.33 6.55
N LEU A 276 -5.96 15.48 7.21
CA LEU A 276 -6.53 16.71 6.66
C LEU A 276 -5.53 17.46 5.80
N THR A 277 -5.98 18.04 4.69
CA THR A 277 -5.19 19.08 4.03
C THR A 277 -5.12 20.32 4.93
N THR A 278 -4.06 21.11 4.82
CA THR A 278 -3.86 22.36 5.55
C THR A 278 -5.08 23.30 5.43
N PRO A 279 -5.69 23.50 4.24
CA PRO A 279 -6.91 24.31 4.14
C PRO A 279 -8.10 23.72 4.91
N ALA A 280 -8.29 22.39 4.90
CA ALA A 280 -9.37 21.74 5.61
C ALA A 280 -9.19 21.83 7.13
N ALA A 281 -7.95 21.64 7.60
CA ALA A 281 -7.60 21.81 9.01
C ALA A 281 -7.88 23.23 9.49
N LYS A 282 -7.50 24.26 8.73
CA LYS A 282 -7.77 25.67 9.08
C LYS A 282 -9.26 25.96 9.23
N VAL A 283 -10.12 25.35 8.40
CA VAL A 283 -11.59 25.49 8.57
C VAL A 283 -12.04 24.92 9.91
N LEU A 284 -11.56 23.73 10.30
CA LEU A 284 -11.92 23.13 11.58
C LEU A 284 -11.35 23.91 12.77
N GLU A 285 -10.13 24.44 12.66
CA GLU A 285 -9.56 25.33 13.68
C GLU A 285 -10.43 26.57 13.90
N THR A 286 -11.03 27.14 12.85
CA THR A 286 -11.95 28.28 13.03
C THR A 286 -13.26 27.91 13.73
N LEU A 287 -13.67 26.65 13.71
CA LEU A 287 -14.89 26.19 14.36
C LEU A 287 -14.69 25.91 15.86
N PHE A 288 -13.52 25.40 16.24
CA PHE A 288 -13.24 24.94 17.61
C PHE A 288 -12.21 25.80 18.35
N GLY A 289 -11.42 26.59 17.64
CA GLY A 289 -10.43 27.50 18.19
C GLY A 289 -11.08 28.81 18.64
N ASN A 290 -10.68 29.32 19.81
CA ASN A 290 -11.01 30.68 20.26
C ASN A 290 -10.23 31.77 19.50
N HIS A 291 -9.64 31.45 18.35
CA HIS A 291 -8.99 32.42 17.48
C HIS A 291 -10.04 33.16 16.66
N GLN A 292 -10.64 34.18 17.28
CA GLN A 292 -10.98 35.39 16.54
C GLN A 292 -9.65 36.01 16.05
N GLU A 293 -9.09 35.46 14.97
CA GLU A 293 -8.18 36.24 14.15
C GLU A 293 -8.94 37.54 13.83
N SER A 294 -8.46 38.66 14.39
CA SER A 294 -8.94 39.98 14.04
C SER A 294 -9.05 40.04 12.52
N GLU A 295 -10.14 40.59 11.97
CA GLU A 295 -10.29 40.75 10.51
C GLU A 295 -9.10 41.50 9.90
N LEU A 296 -8.37 42.28 10.72
CA LEU A 296 -7.09 42.89 10.38
C LEU A 296 -5.97 41.86 10.11
N GLN A 297 -5.87 40.80 10.92
CA GLN A 297 -4.89 39.72 10.76
C GLN A 297 -5.18 38.93 9.48
N LYS A 298 -6.45 38.58 9.24
CA LYS A 298 -6.88 37.91 7.99
C LYS A 298 -6.60 38.77 6.76
N ALA A 299 -6.83 40.09 6.86
CA ALA A 299 -6.53 41.03 5.79
C ALA A 299 -5.01 41.13 5.55
N LYS A 300 -4.20 41.09 6.60
CA LYS A 300 -2.74 41.09 6.52
C LYS A 300 -2.22 39.83 5.84
N ASP A 301 -2.68 38.64 6.24
CA ASP A 301 -2.25 37.37 5.66
C ASP A 301 -2.64 37.26 4.17
N LYS A 302 -3.84 37.72 3.81
CA LYS A 302 -4.27 37.81 2.41
C LYS A 302 -3.43 38.81 1.60
N ALA A 303 -3.03 39.92 2.22
CA ALA A 303 -2.16 40.90 1.59
C ALA A 303 -0.75 40.35 1.38
N GLU A 304 -0.18 39.65 2.37
CA GLU A 304 1.11 38.95 2.29
C GLU A 304 1.11 37.85 1.21
N PHE A 305 0.08 37.01 1.18
CA PHE A 305 -0.06 35.97 0.14
C PHE A 305 -0.13 36.54 -1.28
N ASN A 306 -0.75 37.71 -1.44
CA ASN A 306 -0.89 38.38 -2.74
C ASN A 306 0.24 39.37 -3.04
N GLN A 307 1.34 39.36 -2.27
CA GLN A 307 2.49 40.18 -2.61
C GLN A 307 3.15 39.64 -3.87
N PRO A 308 3.50 40.52 -4.83
CA PRO A 308 4.26 40.11 -5.99
C PRO A 308 5.62 39.60 -5.54
N VAL A 309 5.87 38.31 -5.72
CA VAL A 309 7.17 37.71 -5.40
C VAL A 309 8.21 38.33 -6.35
N ILE A 310 9.08 39.18 -5.81
CA ILE A 310 10.14 39.81 -6.60
C ILE A 310 11.19 38.72 -6.87
N ARG A 311 11.43 38.44 -8.16
CA ARG A 311 12.37 37.42 -8.66
C ARG A 311 13.81 37.49 -8.10
N GLN A 312 14.17 38.59 -7.43
CA GLN A 312 15.51 38.79 -6.87
C GLN A 312 15.78 37.97 -5.62
N GLU A 313 14.77 37.60 -4.84
CA GLU A 313 14.97 36.80 -3.61
C GLU A 313 15.21 35.31 -3.89
N VAL A 314 14.77 34.82 -5.06
CA VAL A 314 15.01 33.45 -5.52
C VAL A 314 16.47 33.23 -5.95
N ILE A 315 17.22 34.31 -6.23
CA ILE A 315 18.60 34.23 -6.78
C ILE A 315 19.66 34.14 -5.67
N ASN A 316 19.34 34.46 -4.42
CA ASN A 316 20.31 34.39 -3.31
C ASN A 316 20.51 32.98 -2.73
N TYR A 317 19.93 31.94 -3.30
CA TYR A 317 20.28 30.55 -2.99
C TYR A 317 21.33 29.99 -3.96
N SER A 318 22.48 30.67 -4.04
CA SER A 318 23.64 30.23 -4.83
C SER A 318 24.87 30.98 -4.35
N GLY A 319 25.68 30.36 -3.50
CA GLY A 319 27.05 30.79 -3.25
C GLY A 319 27.44 30.83 -1.79
N ASP A 320 27.40 29.68 -1.12
CA ASP A 320 28.26 29.47 0.04
C ASP A 320 29.71 29.35 -0.46
N THR A 321 30.34 30.49 -0.69
CA THR A 321 31.79 30.63 -0.80
C THR A 321 32.20 31.87 -0.04
N ALA A 322 32.71 31.64 1.17
CA ALA A 322 33.82 32.35 1.79
C ALA A 322 33.97 33.84 1.47
N THR A 323 33.67 34.70 2.45
CA THR A 323 34.61 35.70 3.01
C THR A 323 33.89 36.56 4.05
N SER A 324 33.95 36.13 5.30
CA SER A 324 33.79 37.01 6.44
C SER A 324 35.11 37.73 6.69
N GLU A 325 35.26 38.97 6.26
CA GLU A 325 36.07 39.93 7.01
C GLU A 325 35.59 41.37 6.77
N VAL A 326 35.07 41.93 7.85
CA VAL A 326 34.56 43.30 8.02
C VAL A 326 35.73 44.18 8.44
N LYS A 327 35.96 45.29 7.72
CA LYS A 327 36.30 46.60 8.30
C LYS A 327 36.59 47.62 7.20
N ILE A 328 35.74 48.65 7.06
CA ILE A 328 36.24 50.04 6.93
C ILE A 328 35.30 50.93 7.74
N GLN A 329 35.91 51.55 8.75
CA GLN A 329 35.37 52.57 9.62
C GLN A 329 35.95 53.90 9.12
N GLU A 330 35.07 54.89 8.94
CA GLU A 330 35.27 56.34 8.80
C GLU A 330 36.69 56.89 8.54
N LEU A 331 36.85 57.56 7.40
CA LEU A 331 37.42 58.92 7.23
C LEU A 331 37.17 59.42 5.80
#